data_AF-A0A2A2A7H9-F1
#
_entry.id   AF-A0A2A2A7H9-F1
#
_cell.length_a   1.000
_cell.length_b   1.000
_cell.length_c   1.000
_cell.angle_alpha   90.00
_cell.angle_beta   90.00
_cell.angle_gamma   90.00
#
_symmetry.space_group_name_H-M   'P 1'
#
loop_
_entity.id
_entity.type
_entity.pdbx_description
1 polymer ?
#
loop_
_entity_poly.entity_id
_entity_poly.type
_entity_poly.pdbx_seq_one_letter_code
_entity_poly.pdbx_strand_id
1 'polypeptide(L)' 'MTSIQRIADRLWQAHISGTCTHPVREELARLGDARQTLHLAYQVQQELTHRRLQSGARLVGRKIG' A
#
# COMPACT_ATOMS: atom_id res chain seq x y z
N MET A 1 -6.33 13.83 -3.32
CA MET A 1 -5.92 12.41 -3.26
C MET A 1 -4.47 12.30 -3.71
N THR A 2 -3.57 11.80 -2.88
CA THR A 2 -2.13 11.68 -3.21
C THR A 2 -1.86 10.44 -4.06
N SER A 3 -0.71 10.38 -4.74
CA SER A 3 -0.30 9.18 -5.50
C SER A 3 -0.23 7.94 -4.62
N ILE A 4 0.17 8.09 -3.35
CA ILE A 4 0.20 7.01 -2.34
C ILE A 4 -1.22 6.50 -2.06
N GLN A 5 -2.18 7.40 -1.83
CA GLN A 5 -3.57 7.05 -1.59
C GLN A 5 -4.17 6.28 -2.77
N ARG A 6 -3.88 6.71 -4.00
CA ARG A 6 -4.37 6.02 -5.20
C ARG A 6 -3.81 4.60 -5.35
N ILE A 7 -2.52 4.39 -5.07
CA ILE A 7 -1.93 3.04 -5.08
C ILE A 7 -2.55 2.18 -3.97
N ALA A 8 -2.71 2.74 -2.77
CA ALA A 8 -3.36 2.05 -1.65
C ALA A 8 -4.83 1.70 -1.98
N ASP A 9 -5.58 2.60 -2.64
CA ASP A 9 -6.95 2.34 -3.09
C ASP A 9 -7.00 1.15 -4.04
N ARG A 10 -6.12 1.10 -5.05
CA ARG A 10 -6.08 -0.02 -6.00
C ARG A 10 -5.77 -1.35 -5.29
N LEU A 11 -4.81 -1.36 -4.37
CA LEU A 11 -4.49 -2.56 -3.58
C LEU A 11 -5.62 -2.96 -2.63
N TRP A 12 -6.31 -1.99 -2.04
CA TRP A 12 -7.46 -2.23 -1.19
C TRP A 12 -8.63 -2.81 -1.97
N GLN A 13 -8.94 -2.25 -3.15
CA GLN A 13 -9.98 -2.78 -4.05
C GLN A 13 -9.66 -4.20 -4.49
N ALA A 14 -8.40 -4.49 -4.83
CA ALA A 14 -7.96 -5.85 -5.15
C ALA A 14 -8.19 -6.83 -3.97
N HIS A 15 -7.92 -6.38 -2.74
CA HIS A 15 -8.14 -7.18 -1.54
C HIS A 15 -9.62 -7.49 -1.29
N ILE A 16 -10.51 -6.48 -1.34
CA ILE A 16 -11.93 -6.66 -1.03
C ILE A 16 -12.70 -7.39 -2.15
N SER A 17 -12.27 -7.22 -3.40
CA SER A 17 -12.91 -7.88 -4.55
C SER A 17 -12.39 -9.29 -4.81
N GLY A 18 -11.27 -9.69 -4.18
CA GLY A 18 -10.58 -10.94 -4.48
C GLY A 18 -9.96 -10.98 -5.88
N THR A 19 -9.88 -9.85 -6.59
CA THR A 19 -9.34 -9.76 -7.96
C THR A 19 -7.95 -9.13 -7.93
N CYS A 20 -6.95 -9.78 -8.54
CA CYS A 20 -5.60 -9.25 -8.60
C CYS A 20 -5.52 -7.93 -9.38
N THR A 21 -4.56 -7.07 -8.99
CA THR A 21 -4.18 -5.87 -9.74
C THR A 21 -2.83 -6.09 -10.43
N HIS A 22 -2.56 -5.30 -11.47
CA HIS A 22 -1.21 -5.16 -12.02
C HIS A 22 -0.20 -4.71 -10.94
N PRO A 23 1.10 -5.07 -11.11
CA PRO A 23 2.18 -4.62 -10.25
C PRO A 23 2.21 -3.09 -10.10
N VAL A 24 2.64 -2.62 -8.92
CA VAL A 24 2.67 -1.19 -8.59
C VAL A 24 4.09 -0.60 -8.61
N ARG A 25 5.11 -1.41 -8.94
CA ARG A 25 6.53 -1.04 -8.92
C ARG A 25 6.82 0.15 -9.83
N GLU A 26 6.38 0.07 -11.08
CA GLU A 26 6.64 1.08 -12.10
C GLU A 26 5.94 2.40 -11.78
N GLU A 27 4.82 2.34 -11.05
CA GLU A 27 4.14 3.53 -10.56
C GLU A 27 4.92 4.19 -9.42
N LEU A 28 5.40 3.40 -8.45
CA LEU A 28 6.24 3.90 -7.36
C LEU A 28 7.58 4.46 -7.86
N ALA A 29 8.22 3.77 -8.81
CA ALA A 29 9.51 4.19 -9.39
C ALA A 29 9.42 5.48 -10.21
N ARG A 30 8.21 5.86 -10.68
CA ARG A 30 7.99 7.16 -11.34
C ARG A 30 7.85 8.32 -10.36
N LEU A 31 7.64 8.05 -9.08
CA LEU A 31 7.42 9.06 -8.05
C LEU A 31 8.72 9.46 -7.32
N GLY A 32 9.82 8.71 -7.49
CA GLY A 32 11.10 9.00 -6.85
C GLY A 32 12.22 8.04 -7.27
N ASP A 33 13.42 8.30 -6.78
CA ASP A 33 14.58 7.43 -6.96
C ASP A 33 14.40 6.06 -6.29
N ALA A 34 15.40 5.16 -6.39
CA ALA A 34 15.31 3.82 -5.82
C ALA A 34 15.11 3.81 -4.28
N ARG A 35 15.74 4.74 -3.55
CA ARG A 35 15.62 4.85 -2.09
C ARG A 35 14.24 5.40 -1.71
N GLN A 36 13.77 6.39 -2.45
CA GLN A 36 12.44 6.97 -2.31
C GLN A 36 11.36 5.95 -2.66
N THR A 37 11.58 5.11 -3.68
CA THR A 37 10.66 4.04 -4.09
C THR A 37 10.38 3.08 -2.93
N LEU A 38 11.42 2.68 -2.18
CA LEU A 38 11.25 1.85 -1.00
C LEU A 38 10.46 2.58 0.10
N HIS A 39 10.77 3.85 0.36
CA HIS A 39 10.04 4.66 1.34
C HIS A 39 8.56 4.80 0.96
N LEU A 40 8.26 5.07 -0.31
CA LEU A 40 6.91 5.18 -0.87
C LEU A 40 6.14 3.86 -0.71
N ALA A 41 6.79 2.71 -0.95
CA ALA A 41 6.19 1.40 -0.73
C ALA A 41 5.75 1.20 0.74
N TYR A 42 6.59 1.61 1.69
CA TYR A 42 6.23 1.58 3.12
C TYR A 42 5.13 2.58 3.47
N GLN A 43 5.06 3.75 2.82
CA GLN A 43 3.95 4.68 3.02
C GLN A 43 2.62 4.10 2.53
N VAL A 44 2.60 3.40 1.39
CA VAL A 44 1.42 2.64 0.92
C VAL A 44 1.03 1.57 1.94
N GLN A 45 1.99 0.83 2.49
CA GLN A 45 1.71 -0.16 3.54
C GLN A 45 1.09 0.47 4.80
N GLN A 46 1.60 1.63 5.23
CA GLN A 46 1.08 2.36 6.38
C GLN A 46 -0.37 2.80 6.16
N GLU A 47 -0.68 3.33 4.97
CA GLU A 47 -2.05 3.70 4.59
C GLU A 47 -3.01 2.49 4.64
N LEU A 48 -2.61 1.35 4.07
CA LEU A 48 -3.40 0.11 4.14
C LEU A 48 -3.59 -0.38 5.59
N THR A 49 -2.55 -0.26 6.42
CA THR A 49 -2.63 -0.63 7.84
C THR A 49 -3.59 0.29 8.59
N HIS A 50 -3.53 1.60 8.33
CA HIS A 50 -4.43 2.58 8.93
C HIS A 50 -5.89 2.26 8.60
N ARG A 51 -6.20 1.93 7.34
CA ARG A 51 -7.55 1.53 6.91
C ARG A 51 -8.04 0.28 7.65
N ARG A 52 -7.19 -0.73 7.83
CA ARG A 52 -7.55 -1.93 8.62
C ARG A 52 -7.86 -1.58 10.08
N LEU A 53 -7.08 -0.69 10.69
CA LEU A 53 -7.36 -0.25 12.06
C LEU A 53 -8.68 0.50 12.15
N GLN A 54 -8.97 1.38 11.18
CA GLN A 54 -10.25 2.09 11.08
C GLN A 54 -11.44 1.16 10.87
N SER A 55 -11.25 0.01 10.20
CA SER A 55 -12.28 -1.02 10.05
C SER A 55 -12.43 -1.93 11.29
N GLY A 56 -11.82 -1.58 12.43
CA GLY A 56 -11.91 -2.33 13.67
C GLY A 56 -10.91 -3.47 13.84
N ALA A 57 -9.93 -3.61 12.93
CA ALA A 57 -8.89 -4.62 13.10
C ALA A 57 -7.93 -4.23 14.24
N ARG A 58 -7.30 -5.25 14.85
CA ARG A 58 -6.25 -5.06 15.87
C ARG A 58 -4.88 -5.40 15.29
N LEU A 59 -3.89 -4.53 15.50
CA LEU A 59 -2.49 -4.84 15.18
C LEU A 59 -1.91 -5.79 16.23
N VAL A 60 -1.41 -6.96 15.81
CA VAL A 60 -0.95 -8.03 16.73
C VAL A 60 0.53 -8.39 16.60
N GLY A 61 1.26 -7.76 15.67
CA GLY A 61 2.67 -8.06 15.43
C GLY A 61 3.13 -7.62 14.04
N ARG A 62 4.32 -8.07 13.65
CA ARG A 62 4.92 -7.82 12.32
C ARG A 62 5.60 -9.09 11.80
N LYS A 63 5.52 -9.32 10.50
CA LYS A 63 6.24 -10.39 9.78
C LYS A 63 7.45 -9.78 9.07
N ILE A 64 8.60 -10.45 9.16
CA ILE A 64 9.79 -10.17 8.36
C ILE A 64 9.96 -11.30 7.35
N GLY A 65 10.35 -10.95 6.13
CA GLY A 65 10.75 -11.89 5.09
C GLY A 65 10.52 -11.24 3.76
#